data_AF-A0A9N7AT92-F1
#
_entry.id   AF-A0A9N7AT92-F1
#
_cell.length_a   1.000
_cell.length_b   1.000
_cell.length_c   1.000
_cell.angle_alpha   90.00
_cell.angle_beta   90.00
_cell.angle_gamma   90.00
#
_symmetry.space_group_name_H-M   'P 1'
#
loop_
_entity.id
_entity.type
_entity.pdbx_description
1 polymer ?
#
loop_
_entity_poly.entity_id
_entity_poly.type
_entity_poly.pdbx_seq_one_letter_code
_entity_poly.pdbx_strand_id
1 'polypeptide(L)'
;MNKRKILKIIMLSIVSLILLMGCSNKKEAKKSIENIDNLIVSAQKYFESKDYNNAIYTYKKALAKLPKDIDIRINLSNIYFNIQQYSKSEEFLISALKLNSDRLDIYDKLVKTYNKMGYDSSYILESCNKNNIHISDKTKEKLTNKFNILGIENKTRENNINESFNHGLLNRIYYLSQDSNIRSTPNYYEDGRNILTLAKKGEKIIELNPQWTYEQDSLTGRDRCWINIKLSNGKIGWISKRALDMTNR
;
A
#
# COMPACT_ATOMS: atom_id res chain seq x y z
N MET A 1 -3.26 53.46 -52.43
CA MET A 1 -3.19 52.00 -52.22
C MET A 1 -4.43 51.53 -51.44
N ASN A 2 -5.18 50.53 -51.92
CA ASN A 2 -6.48 50.13 -51.34
C ASN A 2 -6.28 49.53 -49.93
N LYS A 3 -7.08 49.94 -48.93
CA LYS A 3 -7.05 49.44 -47.54
C LYS A 3 -7.03 47.90 -47.47
N ARG A 4 -7.74 47.21 -48.37
CA ARG A 4 -7.74 45.74 -48.45
C ARG A 4 -6.39 45.15 -48.88
N LYS A 5 -5.63 45.83 -49.75
CA LYS A 5 -4.28 45.41 -50.15
C LYS A 5 -3.28 45.61 -49.00
N ILE A 6 -3.39 46.71 -48.27
CA ILE A 6 -2.56 47.00 -47.10
C ILE A 6 -2.77 45.94 -46.02
N LEU A 7 -4.02 45.59 -45.72
CA LEU A 7 -4.35 44.58 -44.70
C LEU A 7 -3.79 43.19 -45.05
N LYS A 8 -3.84 42.80 -46.33
CA LYS A 8 -3.25 41.52 -46.79
C LYS A 8 -1.74 41.48 -46.64
N ILE A 9 -1.05 42.58 -46.94
CA ILE A 9 0.42 42.67 -46.79
C ILE A 9 0.80 42.57 -45.31
N ILE A 10 0.07 43.25 -44.43
CA ILE A 10 0.28 43.17 -42.97
C ILE A 10 0.06 41.73 -42.48
N MET A 11 -1.03 41.08 -42.87
CA MET A 11 -1.31 39.69 -42.47
C MET A 11 -0.25 38.69 -42.97
N LEU A 12 0.23 38.83 -44.21
CA LEU A 12 1.31 38.00 -44.76
C LEU A 12 2.64 38.20 -44.02
N SER A 13 2.94 39.45 -43.63
CA SER A 13 4.15 39.77 -42.87
C SER A 13 4.12 39.19 -41.44
N ILE A 14 2.96 39.17 -40.79
CA ILE A 14 2.77 38.60 -39.45
C ILE A 14 2.89 37.06 -39.50
N VAL A 15 2.30 36.41 -40.50
CA VAL A 15 2.42 34.95 -40.68
C VAL A 15 3.87 34.54 -40.94
N SER A 16 4.61 35.32 -41.73
CA SER A 16 6.06 35.14 -41.93
C SER A 16 6.85 35.26 -40.62
N LEU A 17 6.53 36.25 -39.77
CA LEU A 17 7.17 36.43 -38.47
C LEU A 17 6.91 35.24 -37.51
N ILE A 18 5.68 34.72 -37.48
CA ILE A 18 5.29 33.57 -36.65
C ILE A 18 6.02 32.29 -37.10
N LEU A 19 6.17 32.08 -38.41
CA LEU A 19 6.93 30.96 -38.97
C LEU A 19 8.44 31.05 -38.62
N LEU A 20 9.01 32.26 -38.62
CA LEU A 20 10.40 32.50 -38.22
C LEU A 20 10.62 32.25 -36.72
N MET A 21 9.71 32.71 -35.86
CA MET A 21 9.74 32.43 -34.41
C MET A 21 9.63 30.91 -34.11
N GLY A 22 8.78 30.18 -34.84
CA GLY A 22 8.61 28.73 -34.65
C GLY A 22 9.82 27.85 -35.03
N CYS A 23 10.67 28.29 -35.97
CA CYS A 23 11.86 27.56 -36.39
C CYS A 23 13.03 27.65 -35.40
N SER A 24 13.14 28.76 -34.67
CA SER A 24 14.20 28.96 -33.65
C SER A 24 13.97 28.06 -32.42
N ASN A 25 12.77 28.08 -31.85
CA ASN A 25 12.40 27.28 -30.68
C ASN A 25 12.51 25.76 -30.90
N LYS A 26 12.19 25.26 -32.11
CA LYS A 26 12.32 23.82 -32.42
C LYS A 26 13.78 23.36 -32.46
N LYS A 27 14.71 24.19 -32.93
CA LYS A 27 16.15 23.86 -32.95
C LYS A 27 16.73 23.82 -31.54
N GLU A 28 16.35 24.76 -30.69
CA GLU A 28 16.80 24.81 -29.29
C GLU A 28 16.23 23.65 -28.46
N ALA A 29 14.94 23.35 -28.61
CA ALA A 29 14.33 22.18 -27.97
C ALA A 29 15.03 20.88 -28.41
N LYS A 30 15.31 20.71 -29.70
CA LYS A 30 16.04 19.54 -30.21
C LYS A 30 17.46 19.44 -29.63
N LYS A 31 18.21 20.56 -29.58
CA LYS A 31 19.55 20.61 -28.97
C LYS A 31 19.51 20.31 -27.47
N SER A 32 18.46 20.75 -26.78
CA SER A 32 18.26 20.46 -25.35
C SER A 32 17.98 18.99 -25.09
N ILE A 33 17.17 18.34 -25.94
CA ILE A 33 16.86 16.91 -25.88
C ILE A 33 18.12 16.08 -26.21
N GLU A 34 18.83 16.43 -27.28
CA GLU A 34 20.09 15.79 -27.67
C GLU A 34 21.14 15.86 -26.55
N ASN A 35 21.19 16.97 -25.81
CA ASN A 35 22.05 17.10 -24.65
C ASN A 35 21.60 16.21 -23.47
N ILE A 36 20.29 15.97 -23.30
CA ILE A 36 19.77 15.07 -22.25
C ILE A 36 20.04 13.61 -22.62
N ASP A 37 19.83 13.21 -23.87
CA ASP A 37 20.13 11.87 -24.36
C ASP A 37 21.62 11.55 -24.17
N ASN A 38 22.50 12.52 -24.46
CA ASN A 38 23.93 12.41 -24.19
C ASN A 38 24.25 12.22 -22.69
N LEU A 39 23.52 12.90 -21.79
CA LEU A 39 23.66 12.68 -20.35
C LEU A 39 23.24 11.27 -19.94
N ILE A 40 22.14 10.75 -20.50
CA ILE A 40 21.66 9.39 -20.18
C ILE A 40 22.65 8.35 -20.69
N VAL A 41 23.11 8.47 -21.95
CA VAL A 41 24.07 7.54 -22.55
C VAL A 41 25.41 7.55 -21.82
N SER A 42 25.93 8.74 -21.47
CA SER A 42 27.18 8.83 -20.70
C SER A 42 27.03 8.26 -19.28
N ALA A 43 25.92 8.54 -18.60
CA ALA A 43 25.65 7.96 -17.29
C ALA A 43 25.55 6.43 -17.33
N GLN A 44 24.93 5.87 -18.38
CA GLN A 44 24.87 4.44 -18.61
C GLN A 44 26.26 3.83 -18.85
N LYS A 45 27.10 4.49 -19.66
CA LYS A 45 28.50 4.06 -19.88
C LYS A 45 29.31 4.08 -18.59
N TYR A 46 29.16 5.11 -17.76
CA TYR A 46 29.79 5.15 -16.44
C TYR A 46 29.32 3.99 -15.56
N PHE A 47 28.02 3.69 -15.55
CA PHE A 47 27.45 2.56 -14.82
C PHE A 47 28.03 1.21 -15.29
N GLU A 48 28.11 0.98 -16.59
CA GLU A 48 28.69 -0.23 -17.19
C GLU A 48 30.19 -0.39 -16.84
N SER A 49 30.92 0.72 -16.78
CA SER A 49 32.31 0.75 -16.33
C SER A 49 32.49 0.65 -14.80
N LYS A 50 31.39 0.51 -14.04
CA LYS A 50 31.33 0.51 -12.56
C LYS A 50 31.81 1.80 -11.91
N ASP A 51 31.92 2.88 -12.68
CA ASP A 51 32.16 4.23 -12.16
C ASP A 51 30.85 4.83 -11.63
N TYR A 52 30.43 4.31 -10.47
CA TYR A 52 29.13 4.64 -9.88
C TYR A 52 29.02 6.12 -9.48
N ASN A 53 30.13 6.77 -9.13
CA ASN A 53 30.13 8.19 -8.74
C ASN A 53 29.78 9.09 -9.93
N ASN A 54 30.46 8.89 -11.06
CA ASN A 54 30.16 9.66 -12.27
C ASN A 54 28.80 9.28 -12.86
N ALA A 55 28.38 8.01 -12.76
CA ALA A 55 27.04 7.58 -13.14
C ALA A 55 25.95 8.30 -12.33
N ILE A 56 26.05 8.33 -11.00
CA ILE A 56 25.10 9.03 -10.11
C ILE A 56 25.05 10.52 -10.44
N TYR A 57 26.22 11.17 -10.54
CA TYR A 57 26.31 12.60 -10.84
C TYR A 57 25.61 12.95 -12.16
N THR A 58 25.88 12.15 -13.20
CA THR A 58 25.36 12.39 -14.54
C THR A 58 23.87 12.07 -14.64
N TYR A 59 23.39 10.97 -14.05
CA TYR A 59 21.95 10.69 -13.98
C TYR A 59 21.19 11.73 -13.16
N LYS A 60 21.76 12.27 -12.07
CA LYS A 60 21.13 13.37 -11.32
C LYS A 60 21.00 14.65 -12.16
N LYS A 61 21.98 14.96 -13.02
CA LYS A 61 21.86 16.05 -14.00
C LYS A 61 20.74 15.81 -14.99
N ALA A 62 20.63 14.58 -15.51
CA ALA A 62 19.54 14.22 -16.42
C ALA A 62 18.17 14.32 -15.72
N LEU A 63 18.05 13.82 -14.49
CA LEU A 63 16.83 13.90 -13.68
C LEU A 63 16.42 15.34 -13.37
N ALA A 64 17.38 16.24 -13.15
CA ALA A 64 17.09 17.66 -12.96
C ALA A 64 16.49 18.33 -14.21
N LYS A 65 16.74 17.78 -15.40
CA LYS A 65 16.13 18.22 -16.67
C LYS A 65 14.80 17.51 -16.94
N LEU A 66 14.68 16.23 -16.56
CA LEU A 66 13.48 15.41 -16.72
C LEU A 66 12.98 14.89 -15.36
N PRO A 67 12.38 15.73 -14.51
CA PRO A 67 12.04 15.37 -13.12
C PRO A 67 10.97 14.29 -13.00
N LYS A 68 10.21 14.02 -14.07
CA LYS A 68 9.16 12.98 -14.12
C LYS A 68 9.58 11.74 -14.90
N ASP A 69 10.85 11.64 -15.28
CA ASP A 69 11.34 10.45 -15.97
C ASP A 69 11.47 9.27 -14.99
N ILE A 70 10.75 8.20 -15.30
CA ILE A 70 10.70 6.98 -14.49
C ILE A 70 11.97 6.15 -14.67
N ASP A 71 12.49 6.08 -15.88
CA ASP A 71 13.61 5.19 -16.22
C ASP A 71 14.92 5.74 -15.66
N ILE A 72 15.11 7.07 -15.62
CA ILE A 72 16.25 7.69 -14.91
C ILE A 72 16.21 7.36 -13.41
N ARG A 73 15.03 7.35 -12.77
CA ARG A 73 14.88 6.97 -11.36
C ARG A 73 15.24 5.50 -11.13
N ILE A 74 14.76 4.63 -12.02
CA ILE A 74 15.10 3.20 -12.01
C ILE A 74 16.62 2.99 -12.20
N ASN A 75 17.27 3.76 -13.06
CA ASN A 75 18.72 3.65 -13.28
C ASN A 75 19.51 4.12 -12.05
N LEU A 76 19.10 5.23 -11.43
CA LEU A 76 19.66 5.67 -10.15
C LEU A 76 19.48 4.61 -9.06
N SER A 77 18.31 3.98 -8.95
CA SER A 77 18.10 2.92 -7.97
C SER A 77 19.01 1.72 -8.21
N ASN A 78 19.18 1.30 -9.48
CA ASN A 78 20.10 0.21 -9.83
C ASN A 78 21.54 0.54 -9.40
N ILE A 79 21.99 1.79 -9.59
CA ILE A 79 23.33 2.19 -9.14
C ILE A 79 23.43 2.14 -7.62
N TYR A 80 22.45 2.72 -6.90
CA TYR A 80 22.43 2.68 -5.43
C TYR A 80 22.37 1.27 -4.87
N PHE A 81 21.66 0.35 -5.53
CA PHE A 81 21.64 -1.07 -5.20
C PHE A 81 23.03 -1.71 -5.36
N ASN A 82 23.75 -1.42 -6.46
CA ASN A 82 25.08 -1.98 -6.72
C ASN A 82 26.14 -1.53 -5.71
N ILE A 83 26.00 -0.31 -5.17
CA ILE A 83 26.86 0.20 -4.09
C ILE A 83 26.30 -0.11 -2.69
N GLN A 84 25.35 -1.04 -2.59
CA GLN A 84 24.75 -1.53 -1.34
C GLN A 84 24.01 -0.47 -0.51
N GLN A 85 23.67 0.68 -1.11
CA GLN A 85 22.85 1.72 -0.49
C GLN A 85 21.37 1.42 -0.75
N TYR A 86 20.87 0.34 -0.17
CA TYR A 86 19.53 -0.20 -0.45
C TYR A 86 18.40 0.76 -0.09
N SER A 87 18.51 1.54 1.01
CA SER A 87 17.51 2.55 1.37
C SER A 87 17.37 3.65 0.32
N LYS A 88 18.47 4.06 -0.34
CA LYS A 88 18.40 5.01 -1.45
C LYS A 88 17.84 4.37 -2.71
N SER A 89 18.15 3.09 -2.96
CA SER A 89 17.52 2.33 -4.05
C SER A 89 15.99 2.32 -3.87
N GLU A 90 15.50 2.01 -2.67
CA GLU A 90 14.08 2.06 -2.32
C GLU A 90 13.49 3.46 -2.57
N GLU A 91 14.13 4.52 -2.09
CA GLU A 91 13.66 5.90 -2.28
C GLU A 91 13.41 6.24 -3.76
N PHE A 92 14.37 5.91 -4.64
CA PHE A 92 14.23 6.14 -6.07
C PHE A 92 13.14 5.27 -6.71
N LEU A 93 13.01 4.01 -6.32
CA LEU A 93 11.97 3.10 -6.81
C LEU A 93 10.56 3.54 -6.37
N ILE A 94 10.40 3.94 -5.10
CA ILE A 94 9.15 4.48 -4.55
C ILE A 94 8.78 5.79 -5.27
N SER A 95 9.78 6.66 -5.52
CA SER A 95 9.54 7.89 -6.28
C SER A 95 9.09 7.62 -7.71
N ALA A 96 9.55 6.52 -8.32
CA ALA A 96 9.13 6.08 -9.64
C ALA A 96 7.70 5.51 -9.63
N LEU A 97 7.33 4.71 -8.62
CA LEU A 97 5.95 4.22 -8.44
C LEU A 97 4.94 5.34 -8.17
N LYS A 98 5.34 6.44 -7.52
CA LYS A 98 4.48 7.62 -7.36
C LYS A 98 4.12 8.29 -8.70
N LEU A 99 4.94 8.11 -9.74
CA LEU A 99 4.67 8.61 -11.08
C LEU A 99 3.85 7.61 -11.90
N ASN A 100 4.10 6.32 -11.72
CA ASN A 100 3.33 5.24 -12.35
C ASN A 100 3.36 3.97 -11.49
N SER A 101 2.26 3.73 -10.77
CA SER A 101 2.14 2.61 -9.83
C SER A 101 1.83 1.27 -10.50
N ASP A 102 1.57 1.25 -11.81
CA ASP A 102 1.26 0.02 -12.56
C ASP A 102 2.49 -0.58 -13.29
N ARG A 103 3.67 -0.01 -13.08
CA ARG A 103 4.95 -0.49 -13.65
C ARG A 103 5.51 -1.70 -12.89
N LEU A 104 5.17 -2.90 -13.36
CA LEU A 104 5.55 -4.19 -12.75
C LEU A 104 7.07 -4.41 -12.60
N ASP A 105 7.87 -3.86 -13.51
CA ASP A 105 9.33 -3.94 -13.50
C ASP A 105 9.97 -3.24 -12.29
N ILE A 106 9.30 -2.21 -11.74
CA ILE A 106 9.77 -1.49 -10.56
C ILE A 106 9.60 -2.35 -9.31
N TYR A 107 8.52 -3.12 -9.22
CA TYR A 107 8.27 -4.03 -8.11
C TYR A 107 9.29 -5.18 -8.05
N ASP A 108 9.74 -5.70 -9.20
CA ASP A 108 10.83 -6.69 -9.25
C ASP A 108 12.12 -6.15 -8.61
N LYS A 109 12.41 -4.87 -8.83
CA LYS A 109 13.58 -4.20 -8.27
C LYS A 109 13.39 -3.90 -6.78
N LEU A 110 12.18 -3.56 -6.35
CA LEU A 110 11.84 -3.38 -4.94
C LEU A 110 12.00 -4.69 -4.17
N VAL A 111 11.48 -5.82 -4.66
CA VAL A 111 11.67 -7.13 -4.01
C VAL A 111 13.15 -7.45 -3.84
N LYS A 112 13.95 -7.26 -4.90
CA LYS A 112 15.40 -7.46 -4.80
C LYS A 112 16.04 -6.55 -3.75
N THR A 113 15.60 -5.29 -3.67
CA THR A 113 16.08 -4.32 -2.69
C THR A 113 15.67 -4.72 -1.26
N TYR A 114 14.42 -5.11 -1.05
CA TYR A 114 13.88 -5.56 0.22
C TYR A 114 14.54 -6.84 0.73
N ASN A 115 14.75 -7.83 -0.12
CA ASN A 115 15.48 -9.04 0.24
C ASN A 115 16.90 -8.73 0.74
N LYS A 116 17.55 -7.70 0.17
CA LYS A 116 18.87 -7.24 0.65
C LYS A 116 18.82 -6.45 1.96
N MET A 117 17.67 -5.85 2.27
CA MET A 117 17.41 -5.16 3.54
C MET A 117 16.87 -6.11 4.63
N GLY A 118 16.60 -7.38 4.29
CA GLY A 118 16.09 -8.40 5.22
C GLY A 118 14.55 -8.50 5.27
N TYR A 119 13.84 -7.83 4.37
CA TYR A 119 12.39 -7.91 4.26
C TYR A 119 11.98 -8.95 3.21
N ASP A 120 10.83 -9.59 3.44
CA ASP A 120 10.22 -10.51 2.46
C ASP A 120 9.45 -9.75 1.36
N SER A 121 9.17 -10.42 0.25
CA SER A 121 8.45 -9.89 -0.91
C SER A 121 7.06 -9.35 -0.57
N SER A 122 6.45 -9.83 0.51
CA SER A 122 5.18 -9.31 1.04
C SER A 122 5.24 -7.85 1.51
N TYR A 123 6.42 -7.34 1.86
CA TYR A 123 6.63 -5.95 2.32
C TYR A 123 6.32 -4.89 1.23
N ILE A 124 6.23 -5.29 -0.04
CA ILE A 124 5.84 -4.38 -1.13
C ILE A 124 4.53 -3.66 -0.81
N LEU A 125 3.50 -4.39 -0.38
CA LEU A 125 2.17 -3.83 -0.15
C LEU A 125 2.18 -2.87 1.04
N GLU A 126 2.90 -3.22 2.11
CA GLU A 126 3.10 -2.36 3.28
C GLU A 126 3.82 -1.07 2.90
N SER A 127 4.94 -1.17 2.16
CA SER A 127 5.69 0.00 1.72
C SER A 127 4.88 0.90 0.79
N CYS A 128 4.07 0.33 -0.11
CA CYS A 128 3.19 1.12 -0.96
C CYS A 128 2.13 1.86 -0.14
N ASN A 129 1.53 1.20 0.87
CA ASN A 129 0.58 1.83 1.78
C ASN A 129 1.23 2.98 2.57
N LYS A 130 2.38 2.73 3.21
CA LYS A 130 3.16 3.73 3.96
C LYS A 130 3.51 4.96 3.12
N ASN A 131 3.74 4.76 1.83
CA ASN A 131 4.11 5.83 0.88
C ASN A 131 2.92 6.44 0.12
N ASN A 132 1.68 6.08 0.49
CA ASN A 132 0.44 6.53 -0.17
C ASN A 132 0.43 6.26 -1.69
N ILE A 133 0.97 5.11 -2.11
CA ILE A 133 0.96 4.68 -3.51
C ILE A 133 -0.32 3.87 -3.76
N HIS A 134 -1.21 4.43 -4.57
CA HIS A 134 -2.41 3.73 -5.02
C HIS A 134 -2.07 2.71 -6.11
N ILE A 135 -2.23 1.42 -5.82
CA ILE A 135 -2.02 0.32 -6.77
C ILE A 135 -3.39 -0.10 -7.31
N SER A 136 -3.54 -0.26 -8.62
CA SER A 136 -4.79 -0.79 -9.19
C SER A 136 -5.02 -2.24 -8.75
N ASP A 137 -6.28 -2.66 -8.61
CA ASP A 137 -6.62 -4.05 -8.23
C ASP A 137 -5.98 -5.08 -9.17
N LYS A 138 -5.94 -4.76 -10.47
CA LYS A 138 -5.28 -5.59 -11.50
C LYS A 138 -3.78 -5.71 -11.26
N THR A 139 -3.10 -4.63 -10.90
CA THR A 139 -1.67 -4.67 -10.59
C THR A 139 -1.44 -5.41 -9.29
N LYS A 140 -2.28 -5.18 -8.27
CA LYS A 140 -2.22 -5.88 -6.99
C LYS A 140 -2.36 -7.41 -7.18
N GLU A 141 -3.34 -7.87 -7.94
CA GLU A 141 -3.52 -9.28 -8.30
C GLU A 141 -2.27 -9.86 -8.98
N LYS A 142 -1.68 -9.14 -9.94
CA LYS A 142 -0.45 -9.57 -10.62
C LYS A 142 0.73 -9.68 -9.65
N LEU A 143 0.91 -8.72 -8.74
CA LEU A 143 1.97 -8.76 -7.73
C LEU A 143 1.78 -9.94 -6.79
N THR A 144 0.55 -10.13 -6.33
CA THR A 144 0.14 -11.22 -5.47
C THR A 144 0.45 -12.59 -6.08
N ASN A 145 0.11 -12.79 -7.36
CA ASN A 145 0.40 -14.03 -8.10
C ASN A 145 1.89 -14.19 -8.40
N LYS A 146 2.60 -13.11 -8.77
CA LYS A 146 4.00 -13.16 -9.18
C LYS A 146 4.95 -13.42 -8.02
N PHE A 147 4.67 -12.85 -6.85
CA PHE A 147 5.53 -12.94 -5.67
C PHE A 147 4.97 -13.86 -4.58
N ASN A 148 3.94 -14.66 -4.91
CA ASN A 148 3.27 -15.58 -3.98
C ASN A 148 2.83 -14.91 -2.66
N ILE A 149 2.36 -13.66 -2.74
CA ILE A 149 1.92 -12.87 -1.57
C ILE A 149 0.59 -13.44 -0.98
N LEU A 150 -0.11 -14.31 -1.73
CA LEU A 150 -1.39 -14.96 -1.34
C LEU A 150 -1.37 -15.72 -0.02
N GLY A 151 -0.22 -16.29 0.38
CA GLY A 151 -0.10 -16.97 1.69
C GLY A 151 -0.33 -16.02 2.86
N ILE A 152 -0.14 -14.72 2.62
CA ILE A 152 -0.39 -13.64 3.57
C ILE A 152 -1.72 -12.96 3.25
N GLU A 153 -2.18 -12.79 2.01
CA GLU A 153 -3.51 -12.19 1.75
C GLU A 153 -4.67 -13.04 2.23
N ASN A 154 -4.63 -14.37 2.22
CA ASN A 154 -5.70 -15.14 2.89
C ASN A 154 -5.61 -15.04 4.42
N LYS A 155 -4.39 -14.98 4.97
CA LYS A 155 -4.15 -14.71 6.40
C LYS A 155 -4.49 -13.28 6.81
N THR A 156 -4.28 -12.29 5.96
CA THR A 156 -4.57 -10.87 6.18
C THR A 156 -5.95 -10.50 5.70
N ARG A 157 -6.65 -11.28 4.89
CA ARG A 157 -8.07 -11.08 4.57
C ARG A 157 -8.93 -11.79 5.60
N GLU A 158 -8.52 -12.97 6.09
CA GLU A 158 -9.01 -13.50 7.36
C GLU A 158 -8.67 -12.53 8.51
N ASN A 159 -7.42 -12.05 8.63
CA ASN A 159 -7.07 -11.07 9.67
C ASN A 159 -7.62 -9.67 9.41
N ASN A 160 -8.01 -9.22 8.20
CA ASN A 160 -8.58 -7.87 7.94
C ASN A 160 -10.10 -7.85 7.93
N ILE A 161 -10.76 -8.95 7.56
CA ILE A 161 -12.20 -9.12 7.84
C ILE A 161 -12.36 -9.27 9.35
N ASN A 162 -11.43 -9.96 10.00
CA ASN A 162 -11.28 -9.89 11.45
C ASN A 162 -10.87 -8.48 11.88
N GLU A 163 -9.83 -7.81 11.37
CA GLU A 163 -9.31 -6.52 11.88
C GLU A 163 -10.18 -5.31 11.58
N SER A 164 -10.98 -5.24 10.51
CA SER A 164 -11.94 -4.14 10.31
C SER A 164 -13.11 -4.25 11.29
N PHE A 165 -13.55 -5.48 11.55
CA PHE A 165 -14.55 -5.79 12.58
C PHE A 165 -13.95 -5.76 14.00
N ASN A 166 -12.65 -6.06 14.13
CA ASN A 166 -11.90 -6.11 15.38
C ASN A 166 -11.24 -4.79 15.72
N HIS A 167 -10.99 -3.86 14.81
CA HIS A 167 -10.53 -2.52 15.16
C HIS A 167 -11.65 -1.72 15.83
N GLY A 168 -12.91 -2.10 15.59
CA GLY A 168 -14.04 -1.70 16.41
C GLY A 168 -14.06 -2.39 17.78
N LEU A 169 -13.42 -3.57 17.91
CA LEU A 169 -13.43 -4.39 19.13
C LEU A 169 -12.15 -4.24 19.99
N LEU A 170 -11.00 -4.64 19.48
CA LEU A 170 -9.66 -4.43 20.02
C LEU A 170 -9.38 -2.92 20.13
N ASN A 171 -8.86 -2.50 21.29
CA ASN A 171 -8.70 -1.12 21.81
C ASN A 171 -9.88 -0.56 22.62
N ARG A 172 -10.94 -1.34 22.87
CA ARG A 172 -11.93 -1.03 23.91
C ARG A 172 -11.71 -1.89 25.15
N ILE A 173 -11.99 -1.32 26.31
CA ILE A 173 -12.08 -2.10 27.55
C ILE A 173 -13.49 -2.67 27.63
N TYR A 174 -13.59 -4.00 27.67
CA TYR A 174 -14.87 -4.70 27.78
C TYR A 174 -15.16 -5.08 29.22
N TYR A 175 -16.42 -4.93 29.58
CA TYR A 175 -16.97 -5.41 30.84
C TYR A 175 -18.23 -6.24 30.57
N LEU A 176 -18.50 -7.21 31.44
CA LEU A 176 -19.80 -7.89 31.43
C LEU A 176 -20.91 -6.91 31.82
N SER A 177 -21.93 -6.79 30.97
CA SER A 177 -23.10 -5.92 31.20
C SER A 177 -24.03 -6.44 32.30
N GLN A 178 -23.99 -7.75 32.55
CA GLN A 178 -24.83 -8.50 33.47
C GLN A 178 -24.12 -9.78 33.92
N ASP A 179 -24.63 -10.42 34.97
CA ASP A 179 -24.20 -11.76 35.36
C ASP A 179 -24.43 -12.74 34.20
N SER A 180 -23.44 -13.58 33.91
CA SER A 180 -23.50 -14.52 32.81
C SER A 180 -22.79 -15.82 33.13
N ASN A 181 -23.35 -16.92 32.66
CA ASN A 181 -22.67 -18.21 32.66
C ASN A 181 -21.57 -18.21 31.60
N ILE A 182 -20.36 -18.61 31.99
CA ILE A 182 -19.28 -18.97 31.08
C ILE A 182 -19.45 -20.44 30.73
N ARG A 183 -19.40 -20.76 29.44
CA ARG A 183 -19.61 -22.12 28.96
C ARG A 183 -18.38 -22.71 28.27
N SER A 184 -18.24 -24.03 28.32
CA SER A 184 -17.18 -24.76 27.59
C SER A 184 -17.44 -24.81 26.10
N THR A 185 -18.71 -24.79 25.70
CA THR A 185 -19.16 -24.75 24.30
C THR A 185 -20.27 -23.71 24.14
N PRO A 186 -20.47 -23.18 22.92
CA PRO A 186 -21.54 -22.21 22.68
C PRO A 186 -22.94 -22.83 22.83
N ASN A 187 -23.09 -24.12 22.50
CA ASN A 187 -24.37 -24.82 22.51
C ASN A 187 -25.14 -24.70 23.83
N TYR A 188 -26.44 -24.46 23.78
CA TYR A 188 -27.32 -24.45 24.93
C TYR A 188 -27.80 -25.86 25.26
N TYR A 189 -27.53 -26.28 26.49
CA TYR A 189 -28.12 -27.47 27.08
C TYR A 189 -29.00 -27.04 28.25
N GLU A 190 -30.25 -27.51 28.29
CA GLU A 190 -31.22 -27.19 29.34
C GLU A 190 -30.70 -27.61 30.73
N ASP A 191 -29.98 -28.73 30.79
CA ASP A 191 -29.34 -29.26 31.99
C ASP A 191 -28.13 -28.43 32.48
N GLY A 192 -27.70 -27.43 31.69
CA GLY A 192 -26.57 -26.58 32.01
C GLY A 192 -25.22 -27.30 32.05
N ARG A 193 -25.09 -28.51 31.48
CA ARG A 193 -23.88 -29.35 31.58
C ARG A 193 -22.59 -28.72 31.06
N ASN A 194 -22.70 -27.69 30.23
CA ASN A 194 -21.57 -26.98 29.67
C ASN A 194 -21.23 -25.68 30.42
N ILE A 195 -21.93 -25.36 31.50
CA ILE A 195 -21.62 -24.19 32.34
C ILE A 195 -20.36 -24.51 33.14
N LEU A 196 -19.28 -23.78 32.86
CA LEU A 196 -18.02 -23.90 33.59
C LEU A 196 -18.07 -23.15 34.92
N THR A 197 -18.63 -21.93 34.88
CA THR A 197 -18.65 -21.03 36.03
C THR A 197 -19.56 -19.83 35.77
N LEU A 198 -19.90 -19.10 36.83
CA LEU A 198 -20.59 -17.81 36.74
C LEU A 198 -19.54 -16.68 36.68
N ALA A 199 -19.79 -15.69 35.82
CA ALA A 199 -19.08 -14.43 35.78
C ALA A 199 -20.03 -13.29 36.18
N LYS A 200 -19.52 -12.35 36.99
CA LYS A 200 -20.30 -11.24 37.52
C LYS A 200 -20.27 -10.04 36.60
N LYS A 201 -21.37 -9.26 36.63
CA LYS A 201 -21.43 -7.95 35.99
C LYS A 201 -20.21 -7.10 36.39
N GLY A 202 -19.61 -6.43 35.42
CA GLY A 202 -18.46 -5.55 35.62
C GLY A 202 -17.10 -6.27 35.65
N GLU A 203 -17.05 -7.60 35.47
CA GLU A 203 -15.76 -8.26 35.26
C GLU A 203 -15.14 -7.85 33.92
N LYS A 204 -13.85 -7.53 33.95
CA LYS A 204 -13.09 -7.08 32.78
C LYS A 204 -12.75 -8.27 31.88
N ILE A 205 -13.02 -8.11 30.60
CA ILE A 205 -12.58 -9.05 29.56
C ILE A 205 -11.20 -8.58 29.07
N ILE A 206 -10.21 -9.44 29.22
CA ILE A 206 -8.81 -9.15 28.85
C ILE A 206 -8.43 -9.73 27.49
N GLU A 207 -9.19 -10.71 27.01
CA GLU A 207 -9.04 -11.31 25.69
C GLU A 207 -10.43 -11.66 25.16
N LEU A 208 -10.67 -11.43 23.87
CA LEU A 208 -11.94 -11.71 23.23
C LEU A 208 -11.62 -12.25 21.84
N ASN A 209 -12.09 -13.47 21.55
CA ASN A 209 -12.01 -14.06 20.23
C ASN A 209 -13.20 -13.56 19.42
N PRO A 210 -12.99 -12.74 18.39
CA PRO A 210 -14.07 -12.05 17.68
C PRO A 210 -14.82 -12.93 16.68
N GLN A 211 -14.46 -14.21 16.57
CA GLN A 211 -15.21 -15.21 15.84
C GLN A 211 -16.53 -15.53 16.57
N TRP A 212 -17.60 -14.86 16.15
CA TRP A 212 -18.94 -15.14 16.65
C TRP A 212 -19.40 -16.52 16.19
N THR A 213 -19.92 -17.31 17.12
CA THR A 213 -20.60 -18.58 16.82
C THR A 213 -22.10 -18.40 16.98
N TYR A 214 -22.86 -18.88 15.99
CA TYR A 214 -24.31 -18.79 15.97
C TYR A 214 -24.89 -20.16 16.30
N GLU A 215 -25.93 -20.16 17.13
CA GLU A 215 -26.70 -21.33 17.49
C GLU A 215 -28.18 -21.00 17.32
N GLN A 216 -28.92 -21.86 16.63
CA GLN A 216 -30.37 -21.77 16.62
C GLN A 216 -30.93 -22.47 17.86
N ASP A 217 -31.66 -21.72 18.68
CA ASP A 217 -32.37 -22.26 19.83
C ASP A 217 -33.44 -23.26 19.35
N SER A 218 -33.29 -24.53 19.70
CA SER A 218 -34.21 -25.60 19.27
C SER A 218 -35.63 -25.44 19.79
N LEU A 219 -35.83 -24.68 20.88
CA LEU A 219 -37.15 -24.46 21.50
C LEU A 219 -37.82 -23.20 21.00
N THR A 220 -37.04 -22.11 20.83
CA THR A 220 -37.60 -20.80 20.45
C THR A 220 -37.35 -20.42 19.00
N GLY A 221 -36.57 -21.21 18.25
CA GLY A 221 -36.17 -20.95 16.87
C GLY A 221 -35.26 -19.72 16.68
N ARG A 222 -34.89 -19.05 17.77
CA ARG A 222 -34.13 -17.80 17.74
C ARG A 222 -32.64 -18.07 17.64
N ASP A 223 -31.97 -17.30 16.78
CA ASP A 223 -30.52 -17.30 16.70
C ASP A 223 -29.91 -16.65 17.95
N ARG A 224 -28.99 -17.38 18.58
CA ARG A 224 -28.19 -16.94 19.70
C ARG A 224 -26.75 -16.79 19.22
N CYS A 225 -26.16 -15.63 19.50
CA CYS A 225 -24.77 -15.36 19.18
C CYS A 225 -23.90 -15.54 20.42
N TRP A 226 -22.80 -16.26 20.25
CA TRP A 226 -21.83 -16.59 21.29
C TRP A 226 -20.46 -16.09 20.90
N ILE A 227 -19.67 -15.71 21.90
CA ILE A 227 -18.30 -15.26 21.72
C ILE A 227 -17.40 -15.86 22.80
N ASN A 228 -16.19 -16.25 22.41
CA ASN A 228 -15.23 -16.82 23.35
C ASN A 228 -14.38 -15.69 23.95
N ILE A 229 -14.24 -15.69 25.28
CA ILE A 229 -13.56 -14.62 26.03
C ILE A 229 -12.62 -15.19 27.09
N LYS A 230 -11.72 -14.34 27.56
CA LYS A 230 -10.93 -14.51 28.78
C LYS A 230 -11.15 -13.33 29.72
N LEU A 231 -11.50 -13.62 30.96
CA LEU A 231 -11.69 -12.63 32.01
C LEU A 231 -10.38 -12.36 32.75
N SER A 232 -10.31 -11.21 33.43
CA SER A 232 -9.14 -10.82 34.23
C SER A 232 -8.81 -11.79 35.38
N ASN A 233 -9.79 -12.58 35.83
CA ASN A 233 -9.59 -13.65 36.82
C ASN A 233 -9.09 -14.97 36.20
N GLY A 234 -8.74 -14.98 34.91
CA GLY A 234 -8.16 -16.12 34.20
C GLY A 234 -9.19 -17.12 33.64
N LYS A 235 -10.49 -16.94 33.89
CA LYS A 235 -11.54 -17.81 33.34
C LYS A 235 -11.69 -17.61 31.84
N ILE A 236 -11.82 -18.72 31.11
CA ILE A 236 -11.96 -18.75 29.65
C ILE A 236 -13.25 -19.51 29.29
N GLY A 237 -13.99 -19.00 28.31
CA GLY A 237 -15.11 -19.73 27.72
C GLY A 237 -16.07 -18.86 26.93
N TRP A 238 -17.21 -19.43 26.58
CA TRP A 238 -18.22 -18.82 25.74
C TRP A 238 -19.25 -18.05 26.57
N ILE A 239 -19.55 -16.81 26.14
CA ILE A 239 -20.62 -15.98 26.68
C ILE A 239 -21.57 -15.53 25.58
N SER A 240 -22.80 -15.20 25.94
CA SER A 240 -23.79 -14.67 25.00
C SER A 240 -23.45 -13.22 24.62
N LYS A 241 -23.74 -12.83 23.38
CA LYS A 241 -23.69 -11.43 22.92
C LYS A 241 -24.42 -10.46 23.85
N ARG A 242 -25.53 -10.88 24.46
CA ARG A 242 -26.32 -10.03 25.39
C ARG A 242 -25.55 -9.66 26.66
N ALA A 243 -24.58 -10.47 27.06
CA ALA A 243 -23.76 -10.23 28.25
C ALA A 243 -22.58 -9.29 27.97
N LEU A 244 -22.33 -8.93 26.71
CA LEU A 244 -21.26 -8.01 26.33
C LEU A 244 -21.80 -6.57 26.26
N ASP A 245 -21.28 -5.68 27.09
CA ASP A 245 -21.49 -4.23 26.90
C ASP A 245 -20.46 -3.72 25.88
N MET A 246 -20.91 -3.09 24.79
CA MET A 246 -20.04 -2.48 23.77
C MET A 246 -19.96 -0.94 23.92
N THR A 247 -20.41 -0.39 25.04
CA THR A 247 -20.40 1.06 25.24
C THR A 247 -18.98 1.62 25.39
N ASN A 248 -18.68 2.68 24.64
CA ASN A 248 -17.48 3.51 24.79
C ASN A 248 -17.60 4.36 26.05
N ARG A 249 -17.43 3.77 27.24
CA ARG A 249 -17.23 4.57 28.46
C ARG A 249 -15.77 4.96 28.62
#